data_AF-A0A3M2BC63-F1
#
_entry.id   AF-A0A3M2BC63-F1
#
_cell.length_a   1.000
_cell.length_b   1.000
_cell.length_c   1.000
_cell.angle_alpha   90.00
_cell.angle_beta   90.00
_cell.angle_gamma   90.00
#
_symmetry.space_group_name_H-M   'P 1'
#
loop_
_entity.id
_entity.type
_entity.pdbx_description
1 polymer ?
#
loop_
_entity_poly.entity_id
_entity_poly.type
_entity_poly.pdbx_seq_one_letter_code
_entity_poly.pdbx_strand_id
1 'polypeptide(L)'
;MFREPPTRSTAALLAALLAAGALGAPALSAQNAAPCSAEAYRQFDFWVGTWDVRAAGSQNPPARNVIRRSLRDCVIHEHYRTPSGYEGQSFNIYDRTRGVWHQTWVDNTGLLLRLEGGFADGAMVLEGDGMDRQRRPTRERITWRPIDGDPDRVSQRWERSLDGGKTWTMIFDGVYTRVKDDGGADR
;
A
#
# COMPACT_ATOMS: atom_id res chain seq x y z
N MET A 1 98.23 -17.20 13.80
CA MET A 1 99.06 -16.60 14.86
C MET A 1 98.24 -15.49 15.51
N PHE A 2 97.97 -15.56 16.82
CA PHE A 2 97.49 -14.48 17.72
C PHE A 2 96.10 -13.87 17.41
N ARG A 3 95.17 -13.59 18.33
CA ARG A 3 95.07 -13.62 19.82
C ARG A 3 93.57 -13.37 20.16
N GLU A 4 92.95 -14.07 21.11
CA GLU A 4 91.73 -13.60 21.83
C GLU A 4 92.16 -12.74 23.06
N PRO A 5 91.30 -12.16 23.97
CA PRO A 5 89.82 -12.06 24.13
C PRO A 5 89.38 -10.62 24.62
N PRO A 6 88.46 -10.42 25.60
CA PRO A 6 86.98 -10.44 25.65
C PRO A 6 86.37 -8.99 25.78
N THR A 7 85.07 -8.70 25.94
CA THR A 7 84.31 -8.72 27.22
C THR A 7 82.86 -8.24 27.04
N ARG A 8 82.00 -8.79 27.89
CA ARG A 8 80.55 -8.65 28.10
C ARG A 8 80.04 -7.21 28.27
N SER A 9 78.77 -6.95 27.92
CA SER A 9 77.72 -6.54 28.89
C SER A 9 76.33 -6.30 28.30
N THR A 10 75.37 -7.04 28.87
CA THR A 10 73.98 -6.68 29.25
C THR A 10 73.04 -5.93 28.29
N ALA A 11 72.07 -6.70 27.78
CA ALA A 11 70.63 -6.47 27.81
C ALA A 11 70.06 -5.04 27.98
N ALA A 12 69.19 -4.66 27.04
CA ALA A 12 67.89 -4.07 27.38
C ALA A 12 66.89 -4.37 26.24
N LEU A 13 65.88 -5.20 26.52
CA LEU A 13 64.67 -5.30 25.71
C LEU A 13 63.90 -3.98 25.81
N LEU A 14 63.56 -3.39 24.68
CA LEU A 14 62.48 -2.41 24.57
C LEU A 14 61.57 -2.85 23.43
N ALA A 15 60.54 -3.60 23.80
CA ALA A 15 59.36 -3.80 22.99
C ALA A 15 58.54 -2.50 23.03
N ALA A 16 58.31 -1.88 21.88
CA ALA A 16 57.32 -0.82 21.73
C ALA A 16 56.24 -1.32 20.76
N LEU A 17 55.04 -1.50 21.31
CA LEU A 17 53.87 -2.06 20.65
C LEU A 17 53.40 -1.20 19.46
N LEU A 18 53.20 -1.85 18.31
CA LEU A 18 52.38 -1.35 17.21
C LEU A 18 50.90 -1.39 17.65
N ALA A 19 50.37 -0.27 18.16
CA ALA A 19 48.93 -0.12 18.35
C ALA A 19 48.28 0.25 17.01
N ALA A 20 47.92 -0.76 16.22
CA ALA A 20 47.02 -0.59 15.08
C ALA A 20 45.62 -0.30 15.62
N GLY A 21 45.24 0.99 15.66
CA GLY A 21 43.89 1.43 15.97
C GLY A 21 42.94 0.99 14.86
N ALA A 22 42.22 -0.11 15.07
CA ALA A 22 41.07 -0.45 14.25
C ALA A 22 39.97 0.57 14.54
N LEU A 23 39.78 1.54 13.62
CA LEU A 23 38.60 2.38 13.56
C LEU A 23 37.40 1.47 13.26
N GLY A 24 36.73 0.98 14.30
CA GLY A 24 35.46 0.29 14.17
C GLY A 24 34.44 1.26 13.59
N ALA A 25 34.06 1.06 12.32
CA ALA A 25 32.91 1.75 11.76
C ALA A 25 31.67 1.43 12.62
N PRO A 26 30.84 2.42 12.97
CA PRO A 26 29.61 2.13 13.68
C PRO A 26 28.75 1.25 12.78
N ALA A 27 28.50 0.01 13.20
CA ALA A 27 27.49 -0.81 12.58
C ALA A 27 26.17 -0.07 12.74
N LEU A 28 25.63 0.50 11.65
CA LEU A 28 24.25 0.96 11.62
C LEU A 28 23.41 -0.25 12.03
N SER A 29 22.86 -0.23 13.24
CA SER A 29 21.84 -1.20 13.62
C SER A 29 20.72 -1.04 12.60
N ALA A 30 20.51 -2.07 11.78
CA ALA A 30 19.29 -2.19 11.00
C ALA A 30 18.16 -2.21 12.02
N GLN A 31 17.57 -1.04 12.29
CA GLN A 31 16.32 -0.98 13.02
C GLN A 31 15.37 -1.90 12.27
N ASN A 32 14.83 -2.89 12.97
CA ASN A 32 13.84 -3.81 12.43
C ASN A 32 12.68 -2.95 11.89
N ALA A 33 12.73 -2.61 10.61
CA ALA A 33 11.72 -1.81 9.97
C ALA A 33 10.39 -2.53 10.15
N ALA A 34 9.34 -1.79 10.53
CA ALA A 34 8.02 -2.37 10.64
C ALA A 34 7.67 -3.08 9.32
N PRO A 35 7.00 -4.25 9.35
CA PRO A 35 6.52 -4.89 8.14
C PRO A 35 5.71 -3.90 7.30
N CYS A 36 5.83 -3.97 5.96
CA CYS A 36 5.03 -3.17 5.04
C CYS A 36 5.16 -1.64 5.22
N SER A 37 6.36 -1.18 5.60
CA SER A 37 6.69 0.24 5.81
C SER A 37 7.32 0.94 4.61
N ALA A 38 7.67 0.21 3.55
CA ALA A 38 8.22 0.81 2.33
C ALA A 38 7.18 1.71 1.63
N GLU A 39 7.65 2.72 0.88
CA GLU A 39 6.81 3.71 0.19
C GLU A 39 5.70 3.08 -0.67
N ALA A 40 6.00 1.99 -1.36
CA ALA A 40 5.03 1.27 -2.19
C ALA A 40 3.76 0.88 -1.43
N TYR A 41 3.86 0.51 -0.14
CA TYR A 41 2.71 0.16 0.69
C TYR A 41 1.84 1.36 1.09
N ARG A 42 2.35 2.58 0.89
CA ARG A 42 1.67 3.84 1.23
C ARG A 42 0.96 4.48 0.03
N GLN A 43 1.20 3.97 -1.18
CA GLN A 43 0.68 4.56 -2.43
C GLN A 43 -0.85 4.68 -2.48
N PHE A 44 -1.58 3.81 -1.78
CA PHE A 44 -3.05 3.84 -1.75
C PHE A 44 -3.65 4.51 -0.50
N ASP A 45 -2.81 5.16 0.32
CA ASP A 45 -3.26 5.72 1.61
C ASP A 45 -4.23 6.90 1.49
N PHE A 46 -4.22 7.61 0.36
CA PHE A 46 -5.16 8.71 0.12
C PHE A 46 -6.63 8.26 0.21
N TRP A 47 -6.89 6.96 0.02
CA TRP A 47 -8.20 6.35 0.09
C TRP A 47 -8.58 5.86 1.50
N VAL A 48 -7.62 5.75 2.43
CA VAL A 48 -7.87 5.33 3.81
C VAL A 48 -8.67 6.41 4.55
N GLY A 49 -9.73 5.99 5.24
CA GLY A 49 -10.65 6.89 5.93
C GLY A 49 -12.07 6.36 6.03
N THR A 50 -12.95 7.19 6.57
CA THR A 50 -14.40 6.97 6.56
C THR A 50 -15.04 7.96 5.60
N TRP A 51 -15.89 7.47 4.71
CA TRP A 51 -16.38 8.21 3.57
C TRP A 51 -17.89 8.08 3.41
N ASP A 52 -18.52 9.18 3.00
CA ASP A 52 -19.81 9.16 2.35
C ASP A 52 -19.59 9.11 0.83
N VAL A 53 -20.11 8.08 0.19
CA VAL A 53 -19.94 7.81 -1.24
C VAL A 53 -21.24 8.07 -1.99
N ARG A 54 -21.18 8.85 -3.06
CA ARG A 54 -22.31 9.12 -3.96
C ARG A 54 -21.93 8.88 -5.40
N ALA A 55 -22.86 8.33 -6.18
CA ALA A 55 -22.74 8.39 -7.63
C ALA A 55 -22.77 9.87 -8.09
N ALA A 56 -21.97 10.21 -9.10
CA ALA A 56 -21.90 11.56 -9.65
C ALA A 56 -23.30 12.06 -10.04
N GLY A 57 -23.68 13.24 -9.55
CA GLY A 57 -25.00 13.84 -9.80
C GLY A 57 -26.19 13.21 -9.05
N SER A 58 -25.98 12.15 -8.27
CA SER A 58 -27.06 11.53 -7.49
C SER A 58 -27.43 12.37 -6.26
N GLN A 59 -28.74 12.48 -6.01
CA GLN A 59 -29.31 13.07 -4.79
C GLN A 59 -29.70 12.01 -3.75
N ASN A 60 -29.44 10.72 -4.03
CA ASN A 60 -29.75 9.66 -3.08
C ASN A 60 -28.91 9.82 -1.80
N PRO A 61 -29.41 9.29 -0.66
CA PRO A 61 -28.59 9.20 0.54
C PRO A 61 -27.26 8.49 0.24
N PRO A 62 -26.14 8.94 0.83
CA PRO A 62 -24.83 8.39 0.53
C PRO A 62 -24.72 6.97 1.06
N ALA A 63 -23.90 6.16 0.38
CA ALA A 63 -23.39 4.94 0.97
C ALA A 63 -22.25 5.27 1.95
N ARG A 64 -22.07 4.43 2.97
CA ARG A 64 -20.99 4.55 3.93
C ARG A 64 -19.87 3.59 3.53
N ASN A 65 -18.65 4.09 3.44
CA ASN A 65 -17.47 3.29 3.18
C ASN A 65 -16.41 3.52 4.26
N VAL A 66 -16.00 2.45 4.96
CA VAL A 66 -14.98 2.49 6.02
C VAL A 66 -13.75 1.74 5.54
N ILE A 67 -12.63 2.44 5.46
CA ILE A 67 -11.40 1.95 4.85
C ILE A 67 -10.27 2.11 5.85
N ARG A 68 -9.70 0.98 6.28
CA ARG A 68 -8.73 0.94 7.38
C ARG A 68 -7.52 0.10 7.00
N ARG A 69 -6.37 0.48 7.56
CA ARG A 69 -5.21 -0.39 7.57
C ARG A 69 -5.38 -1.51 8.59
N SER A 70 -4.92 -2.70 8.22
CA SER A 70 -5.03 -3.93 9.00
C SER A 70 -3.73 -4.74 8.89
N LEU A 71 -3.57 -5.73 9.76
CA LEU A 71 -2.40 -6.62 9.77
C LEU A 71 -1.06 -5.87 9.78
N ARG A 72 -0.92 -4.91 10.71
CA ARG A 72 0.29 -4.06 10.85
C ARG A 72 0.61 -3.32 9.54
N ASP A 73 -0.40 -2.66 8.99
CA ASP A 73 -0.34 -1.84 7.79
C ASP A 73 -0.06 -2.57 6.46
N CYS A 74 -0.03 -3.90 6.45
CA CYS A 74 0.16 -4.67 5.23
C CYS A 74 -1.09 -4.78 4.34
N VAL A 75 -2.27 -4.53 4.91
CA VAL A 75 -3.55 -4.67 4.21
C VAL A 75 -4.37 -3.40 4.37
N ILE A 76 -5.01 -2.94 3.30
CA ILE A 76 -6.12 -1.98 3.37
C ILE A 76 -7.42 -2.78 3.23
N HIS A 77 -8.23 -2.76 4.27
CA HIS A 77 -9.53 -3.40 4.34
C HIS A 77 -10.63 -2.34 4.17
N GLU A 78 -11.51 -2.58 3.21
CA GLU A 78 -12.66 -1.76 2.90
C GLU A 78 -13.94 -2.44 3.36
N HIS A 79 -14.87 -1.64 3.86
CA HIS A 79 -16.23 -2.06 4.16
C HIS A 79 -17.25 -1.03 3.69
N TYR A 80 -17.96 -1.38 2.61
CA TYR A 80 -18.94 -0.54 1.94
C TYR A 80 -20.37 -1.01 2.27
N ARG A 81 -21.25 -0.07 2.59
CA ARG A 81 -22.66 -0.32 2.94
C ARG A 81 -23.57 0.77 2.36
N THR A 82 -24.70 0.37 1.79
CA THR A 82 -25.74 1.29 1.34
C THR A 82 -26.94 1.29 2.29
N PRO A 83 -27.75 2.36 2.30
CA PRO A 83 -29.02 2.39 3.03
C PRO A 83 -30.03 1.32 2.55
N SER A 84 -29.89 0.82 1.32
CA SER A 84 -30.74 -0.24 0.77
C SER A 84 -30.35 -1.65 1.21
N GLY A 85 -29.29 -1.80 2.02
CA GLY A 85 -28.80 -3.09 2.51
C GLY A 85 -27.82 -3.81 1.58
N TYR A 86 -27.35 -3.18 0.50
CA TYR A 86 -26.21 -3.70 -0.25
C TYR A 86 -24.94 -3.51 0.57
N GLU A 87 -24.08 -4.52 0.58
CA GLU A 87 -22.86 -4.54 1.37
C GLU A 87 -21.76 -5.27 0.62
N GLY A 88 -20.56 -4.69 0.64
CA GLY A 88 -19.36 -5.28 0.05
C GLY A 88 -18.12 -4.94 0.85
N GLN A 89 -17.07 -5.73 0.64
CA GLN A 89 -15.79 -5.58 1.31
C GLN A 89 -14.66 -5.86 0.32
N SER A 90 -13.52 -5.19 0.53
CA SER A 90 -12.31 -5.52 -0.20
C SER A 90 -11.08 -5.63 0.69
N PHE A 91 -10.17 -6.50 0.26
CA PHE A 91 -8.83 -6.62 0.82
C PHE A 91 -7.82 -6.23 -0.24
N ASN A 92 -6.97 -5.26 0.10
CA ASN A 92 -6.01 -4.64 -0.80
C ASN A 92 -4.61 -4.81 -0.23
N ILE A 93 -3.69 -5.34 -1.02
CA ILE A 93 -2.30 -5.56 -0.63
C ILE A 93 -1.34 -5.09 -1.72
N TYR A 94 -0.17 -4.63 -1.31
CA TYR A 94 0.97 -4.55 -2.22
C TYR A 94 1.73 -5.87 -2.19
N ASP A 95 1.63 -6.65 -3.26
CA ASP A 95 2.38 -7.88 -3.45
C ASP A 95 3.82 -7.57 -3.83
N ARG A 96 4.68 -7.49 -2.82
CA ARG A 96 6.12 -7.22 -3.01
C ARG A 96 6.85 -8.24 -3.87
N THR A 97 6.32 -9.46 -4.04
CA THR A 97 6.99 -10.49 -4.84
C THR A 97 6.80 -10.24 -6.34
N ARG A 98 5.67 -9.62 -6.70
CA ARG A 98 5.32 -9.27 -8.08
C ARG A 98 5.42 -7.78 -8.38
N GLY A 99 5.54 -6.94 -7.36
CA GLY A 99 5.63 -5.49 -7.49
C GLY A 99 4.31 -4.82 -7.87
N VAL A 100 3.16 -5.44 -7.58
CA VAL A 100 1.83 -4.96 -7.98
C VAL A 100 0.92 -4.79 -6.77
N TRP A 101 -0.06 -3.88 -6.90
CA TRP A 101 -1.21 -3.87 -6.01
C TRP A 101 -2.22 -4.92 -6.44
N HIS A 102 -2.81 -5.61 -5.47
CA HIS A 102 -3.87 -6.57 -5.65
C HIS A 102 -5.06 -6.20 -4.79
N GLN A 103 -6.27 -6.26 -5.36
CA GLN A 103 -7.54 -6.13 -4.65
C GLN A 103 -8.39 -7.38 -4.89
N THR A 104 -8.93 -7.95 -3.81
CA THR A 104 -10.06 -8.87 -3.89
C THR A 104 -11.29 -8.18 -3.30
N TRP A 105 -12.33 -7.99 -4.10
CA TRP A 105 -13.63 -7.47 -3.66
C TRP A 105 -14.66 -8.60 -3.64
N VAL A 106 -15.51 -8.61 -2.62
CA VAL A 106 -16.69 -9.48 -2.50
C VAL A 106 -17.90 -8.70 -2.03
N ASP A 107 -19.10 -9.11 -2.43
CA ASP A 107 -20.35 -8.52 -1.95
C ASP A 107 -21.46 -9.52 -1.62
N ASN A 108 -22.51 -9.03 -0.98
CA ASN A 108 -23.67 -9.81 -0.59
C ASN A 108 -24.60 -10.20 -1.76
N THR A 109 -24.23 -9.89 -2.99
CA THR A 109 -24.88 -10.40 -4.21
C THR A 109 -24.12 -11.56 -4.85
N GLY A 110 -22.95 -11.91 -4.29
CA GLY A 110 -22.08 -12.98 -4.77
C GLY A 110 -21.10 -12.52 -5.87
N LEU A 111 -20.90 -11.22 -6.06
CA LEU A 111 -19.85 -10.73 -6.96
C LEU A 111 -18.49 -10.98 -6.34
N LEU A 112 -17.54 -11.42 -7.17
CA LEU A 112 -16.12 -11.50 -6.85
C LEU A 112 -15.35 -10.72 -7.91
N LEU A 113 -14.54 -9.74 -7.49
CA LEU A 113 -13.54 -9.11 -8.35
C LEU A 113 -12.14 -9.45 -7.85
N ARG A 114 -11.24 -9.73 -8.78
CA ARG A 114 -9.82 -9.98 -8.54
C ARG A 114 -9.03 -9.06 -9.44
N LEU A 115 -8.55 -7.96 -8.89
CA LEU A 115 -7.99 -6.86 -9.65
C LEU A 115 -6.52 -6.68 -9.28
N GLU A 116 -5.70 -6.34 -10.27
CA GLU A 116 -4.29 -6.05 -10.10
C GLU A 116 -3.87 -4.82 -10.90
N GLY A 117 -2.82 -4.15 -10.43
CA GLY A 117 -2.30 -2.97 -11.08
C GLY A 117 -1.36 -2.19 -10.18
N GLY A 118 -1.50 -0.87 -10.17
CA GLY A 118 -0.61 -0.04 -9.37
C GLY A 118 -0.94 1.44 -9.41
N PHE A 119 -0.09 2.19 -8.73
CA PHE A 119 -0.18 3.64 -8.67
C PHE A 119 0.64 4.28 -9.78
N ALA A 120 0.00 5.08 -10.63
CA ALA A 120 0.62 5.84 -11.70
C ALA A 120 -0.16 7.14 -11.95
N ASP A 121 0.55 8.20 -12.32
CA ASP A 121 -0.04 9.50 -12.70
C ASP A 121 -1.05 10.08 -11.68
N GLY A 122 -0.76 9.86 -10.39
CA GLY A 122 -1.58 10.35 -9.27
C GLY A 122 -2.85 9.52 -9.02
N ALA A 123 -2.99 8.34 -9.62
CA ALA A 123 -4.15 7.47 -9.45
C ALA A 123 -3.73 6.03 -9.15
N MET A 124 -4.54 5.33 -8.37
CA MET A 124 -4.49 3.87 -8.26
C MET A 124 -5.38 3.29 -9.36
N VAL A 125 -4.81 2.46 -10.24
CA VAL A 125 -5.55 1.81 -11.33
C VAL A 125 -5.39 0.31 -11.19
N LEU A 126 -6.51 -0.41 -11.00
CA LEU A 126 -6.55 -1.86 -10.90
C LEU A 126 -7.48 -2.43 -11.96
N GLU A 127 -7.05 -3.52 -12.59
CA GLU A 127 -7.78 -4.19 -13.66
C GLU A 127 -7.84 -5.70 -13.41
N GLY A 128 -8.87 -6.36 -13.91
CA GLY A 128 -8.97 -7.81 -13.82
C GLY A 128 -10.04 -8.39 -14.72
N ASP A 129 -9.86 -9.65 -15.09
CA ASP A 129 -10.85 -10.38 -15.87
C ASP A 129 -11.91 -10.99 -14.95
N GLY A 130 -13.13 -11.07 -15.46
CA GLY A 130 -14.28 -11.60 -14.74
C GLY A 130 -15.31 -12.18 -15.70
N MET A 131 -16.47 -12.49 -15.15
CA MET A 131 -17.62 -12.97 -15.91
C MET A 131 -18.86 -12.18 -15.52
N ASP A 132 -19.70 -11.84 -16.49
CA ASP A 132 -21.02 -11.30 -16.18
C ASP A 132 -22.01 -12.39 -15.74
N ARG A 133 -23.24 -11.97 -15.43
CA ARG A 133 -24.33 -12.89 -15.01
C ARG A 133 -24.71 -13.90 -16.10
N GLN A 134 -24.37 -13.63 -17.36
CA GLN A 134 -24.59 -14.51 -18.51
C GLN A 134 -23.36 -15.37 -18.82
N ARG A 135 -22.34 -15.37 -17.94
CA ARG A 135 -21.07 -16.10 -18.09
C ARG A 135 -20.26 -15.67 -19.31
N ARG A 136 -20.44 -14.44 -19.78
CA ARG A 136 -19.61 -13.86 -20.84
C ARG A 136 -18.35 -13.25 -20.22
N PRO A 137 -17.18 -13.39 -20.87
CA PRO A 137 -15.97 -12.73 -20.42
C PRO A 137 -16.16 -11.22 -20.30
N THR A 138 -15.66 -10.68 -19.20
CA THR A 138 -15.64 -9.24 -18.94
C THR A 138 -14.25 -8.85 -18.46
N ARG A 139 -13.91 -7.58 -18.64
CA ARG A 139 -12.73 -6.98 -18.04
C ARG A 139 -13.14 -5.75 -17.26
N GLU A 140 -12.70 -5.66 -16.03
CA GLU A 140 -12.99 -4.56 -15.12
C GLU A 140 -11.77 -3.66 -15.03
N ARG A 141 -11.99 -2.35 -14.93
CA ARG A 141 -10.98 -1.35 -14.61
C ARG A 141 -11.56 -0.44 -13.56
N ILE A 142 -10.85 -0.28 -12.45
CA ILE A 142 -11.23 0.67 -11.41
C ILE A 142 -10.07 1.62 -11.17
N THR A 143 -10.37 2.91 -11.23
CA THR A 143 -9.43 4.00 -11.01
C THR A 143 -9.88 4.82 -9.80
N TRP A 144 -8.99 4.99 -8.83
CA TRP A 144 -9.18 5.90 -7.70
C TRP A 144 -8.17 7.04 -7.80
N ARG A 145 -8.66 8.28 -7.68
CA ARG A 145 -7.84 9.48 -7.78
C ARG A 145 -8.22 10.47 -6.68
N PRO A 146 -7.26 11.05 -5.94
CA PRO A 146 -7.51 12.24 -5.15
C PRO A 146 -8.07 13.35 -6.04
N ILE A 147 -8.99 14.16 -5.51
CA ILE A 147 -9.44 15.35 -6.23
C ILE A 147 -8.47 16.48 -5.92
N ASP A 148 -7.88 17.06 -6.97
CA ASP A 148 -6.84 18.08 -6.83
C ASP A 148 -7.31 19.25 -5.97
N GLY A 149 -6.51 19.61 -4.97
CA GLY A 149 -6.82 20.68 -4.03
C GLY A 149 -7.78 20.31 -2.89
N ASP A 150 -8.25 19.06 -2.81
CA ASP A 150 -9.18 18.61 -1.77
C ASP A 150 -8.78 17.23 -1.19
N PRO A 151 -8.06 17.18 -0.05
CA PRO A 151 -7.63 15.93 0.59
C PRO A 151 -8.79 15.13 1.21
N ASP A 152 -9.98 15.73 1.30
CA ASP A 152 -11.20 15.13 1.82
C ASP A 152 -12.10 14.60 0.70
N ARG A 153 -11.58 14.52 -0.54
CA ARG A 153 -12.32 13.95 -1.66
C ARG A 153 -11.48 13.04 -2.55
N VAL A 154 -12.10 11.94 -2.94
CA VAL A 154 -11.58 10.96 -3.89
C VAL A 154 -12.63 10.68 -4.95
N SER A 155 -12.23 10.61 -6.21
CA SER A 155 -13.06 10.11 -7.29
C SER A 155 -12.77 8.64 -7.55
N GLN A 156 -13.81 7.85 -7.78
CA GLN A 156 -13.73 6.47 -8.24
C GLN A 156 -14.41 6.35 -9.59
N ARG A 157 -13.71 5.75 -10.55
CA ARG A 157 -14.26 5.37 -11.84
C ARG A 157 -14.16 3.86 -11.98
N TRP A 158 -15.29 3.18 -12.13
CA TRP A 158 -15.34 1.75 -12.44
C TRP A 158 -15.93 1.57 -13.84
N GLU A 159 -15.13 0.98 -14.72
CA GLU A 159 -15.46 0.69 -16.10
C GLU A 159 -15.41 -0.80 -16.38
N ARG A 160 -16.26 -1.25 -17.31
CA ARG A 160 -16.30 -2.62 -17.80
C ARG A 160 -16.14 -2.66 -19.31
N SER A 161 -15.37 -3.63 -19.77
CA SER A 161 -15.20 -4.00 -21.17
C SER A 161 -15.82 -5.37 -21.42
N LEU A 162 -16.45 -5.53 -22.59
CA LEU A 162 -16.95 -6.82 -23.10
C LEU A 162 -16.15 -7.33 -24.32
N ASP A 163 -15.11 -6.61 -24.76
CA ASP A 163 -14.38 -6.88 -26.00
C ASP A 163 -12.85 -6.99 -25.80
N GLY A 164 -12.44 -7.37 -24.58
CA GLY A 164 -11.03 -7.55 -24.22
C GLY A 164 -10.27 -6.24 -23.97
N GLY A 165 -10.97 -5.16 -23.64
CA GLY A 165 -10.41 -3.88 -23.25
C GLY A 165 -10.31 -2.86 -24.38
N LYS A 166 -10.96 -3.11 -25.52
CA LYS A 166 -10.95 -2.19 -26.67
C LYS A 166 -11.93 -1.05 -26.45
N THR A 167 -13.09 -1.34 -25.86
CA THR A 167 -14.08 -0.33 -25.45
C THR A 167 -14.47 -0.50 -23.99
N TRP A 168 -14.74 0.62 -23.33
CA TRP A 168 -15.02 0.67 -21.90
C TRP A 168 -16.35 1.40 -21.66
N THR A 169 -17.21 0.78 -20.86
CA THR A 169 -18.48 1.35 -20.44
C THR A 169 -18.40 1.69 -18.95
N MET A 170 -18.81 2.91 -18.59
CA MET A 170 -18.91 3.33 -17.20
C MET A 170 -19.95 2.51 -16.45
N ILE A 171 -19.54 1.79 -15.41
CA ILE A 171 -20.43 1.06 -14.50
C ILE A 171 -20.74 1.90 -13.27
N PHE A 172 -19.76 2.64 -12.78
CA PHE A 172 -19.93 3.53 -11.64
C PHE A 172 -18.95 4.72 -11.72
N ASP A 173 -19.49 5.91 -11.57
CA ASP A 173 -18.73 7.15 -11.38
C ASP A 173 -19.08 7.71 -10.00
N GLY A 174 -18.13 7.65 -9.08
CA GLY A 174 -18.33 7.86 -7.65
C GLY A 174 -17.49 8.97 -7.10
N VAL A 175 -18.06 9.72 -6.16
CA VAL A 175 -17.38 10.70 -5.34
C VAL A 175 -17.44 10.27 -3.88
N TYR A 176 -16.27 10.19 -3.27
CA TYR A 176 -16.06 9.98 -1.85
C TYR A 176 -15.88 11.36 -1.21
N THR A 177 -16.63 11.63 -0.15
CA THR A 177 -16.48 12.82 0.69
C THR A 177 -16.16 12.36 2.10
N ARG A 178 -15.05 12.83 2.67
CA ARG A 178 -14.61 12.38 3.98
C ARG A 178 -15.66 12.73 5.02
N VAL A 179 -16.02 11.76 5.85
CA VAL A 179 -16.83 12.02 7.04
C VAL A 179 -15.93 12.74 8.02
N LYS A 180 -16.32 13.96 8.41
CA LYS A 180 -15.63 14.67 9.48
C LYS A 180 -16.08 14.07 10.80
N ASP A 181 -15.12 13.74 11.66
CA ASP A 181 -15.44 13.39 13.03
C ASP A 181 -15.90 14.68 13.73
N ASP A 182 -17.19 14.81 14.02
CA ASP A 182 -17.77 15.99 14.68
C ASP A 182 -17.41 16.06 16.19
N GLY A 183 -16.31 15.43 16.63
CA GLY A 183 -15.90 15.38 18.04
C GLY A 183 -16.93 14.72 18.98
N GLY A 184 -17.87 13.94 18.42
CA GLY A 184 -19.00 13.36 19.14
C GLY A 184 -18.67 12.07 19.88
N ALA A 185 -18.13 12.21 21.09
CA ALA A 185 -18.27 11.35 22.26
C ALA A 185 -18.34 9.82 22.06
N ASP A 186 -17.23 9.18 22.43
CA ASP A 186 -17.25 7.90 23.13
C ASP A 186 -18.19 8.04 24.36
N ARG A 187 -19.32 7.32 24.36
CA ARG A 187 -20.16 7.00 25.52
C ARG A 187 -20.72 5.60 25.38
#